data_AF-A0AAD8PFV5-F1
#
_entry.id   AF-A0AAD8PFV5-F1
#
_cell.length_a   1.000
_cell.length_b   1.000
_cell.length_c   1.000
_cell.angle_alpha   90.00
_cell.angle_beta   90.00
_cell.angle_gamma   90.00
#
_symmetry.space_group_name_H-M   'P 1'
#
loop_
_entity.id
_entity.type
_entity.pdbx_description
1 polymer ?
#
loop_
_entity_poly.entity_id
_entity_poly.type
_entity_poly.pdbx_seq_one_letter_code
_entity_poly.pdbx_strand_id
1 'polypeptide(L)' 'MTDRVDVLLGAMKRLQRDLHYYNKELDKLNAHFSDDMDEADQKKMKEMIEETKSTMQATRQKMDIYAKELTDLGVSVDP' A
#
# COMPACT_ATOMS: atom_id res chain seq x y z
N MET A 1 -19.08 18.19 12.84
CA MET A 1 -18.95 16.74 12.55
C MET A 1 -18.31 16.48 11.19
N THR A 2 -18.40 17.39 10.21
CA THR A 2 -17.79 17.32 8.87
C THR A 2 -16.26 17.19 8.88
N ASP A 3 -15.55 17.94 9.73
CA ASP A 3 -14.09 18.02 9.68
C ASP A 3 -13.38 16.65 9.85
N ARG A 4 -13.92 15.75 10.67
CA ARG A 4 -13.33 14.42 10.89
C ARG A 4 -13.52 13.51 9.69
N VAL A 5 -14.70 13.52 9.08
CA VAL A 5 -15.00 12.75 7.87
C VAL A 5 -14.10 13.21 6.71
N ASP A 6 -13.97 14.53 6.52
CA ASP A 6 -13.14 15.09 5.45
C ASP A 6 -11.65 14.75 5.64
N VAL A 7 -11.17 14.77 6.89
CA VAL A 7 -9.79 14.35 7.22
C VAL A 7 -9.56 12.87 6.89
N LEU A 8 -10.48 11.98 7.27
CA LEU A 8 -10.38 10.55 7.00
C LEU A 8 -10.47 10.22 5.50
N LEU A 9 -11.40 10.83 4.77
CA LEU A 9 -11.49 10.71 3.31
C LEU A 9 -10.22 11.24 2.62
N GLY A 10 -9.68 12.36 3.09
CA GLY A 10 -8.42 12.90 2.62
C GLY A 10 -7.23 11.97 2.89
N ALA A 11 -7.21 11.31 4.04
CA ALA A 11 -6.21 10.31 4.40
C ALA A 11 -6.33 9.04 3.53
N MET A 12 -7.54 8.53 3.31
CA MET A 12 -7.81 7.41 2.39
C MET A 12 -7.28 7.68 0.98
N LYS A 13 -7.56 8.86 0.43
CA LYS A 13 -7.05 9.27 -0.89
C LYS A 13 -5.52 9.33 -0.95
N ARG A 14 -4.84 9.65 0.16
CA ARG A 14 -3.37 9.61 0.26
C ARG A 14 -2.87 8.18 0.23
N LEU A 15 -3.43 7.31 1.09
CA LEU A 15 -3.04 5.89 1.16
C LEU A 15 -3.29 5.15 -0.16
N GLN A 16 -4.36 5.47 -0.89
CA GLN A 16 -4.60 4.93 -2.23
C GLN A 16 -3.49 5.33 -3.23
N ARG A 17 -2.99 6.56 -3.16
CA ARG A 17 -1.85 6.99 -3.99
C ARG A 17 -0.55 6.28 -3.58
N ASP A 18 -0.34 6.08 -2.29
CA ASP A 18 0.82 5.35 -1.78
C ASP A 18 0.79 3.90 -2.26
N LEU A 19 -0.36 3.22 -2.19
CA LEU A 19 -0.54 1.88 -2.76
C LEU A 19 -0.27 1.84 -4.27
N HIS A 20 -0.74 2.84 -5.01
CA HIS A 20 -0.46 2.93 -6.45
C HIS A 20 1.03 3.08 -6.74
N TYR A 21 1.73 3.89 -5.94
CA TYR A 21 3.19 4.02 -6.02
C TYR A 21 3.90 2.69 -5.72
N TYR A 22 3.55 2.02 -4.63
CA TYR A 22 4.18 0.75 -4.26
C TYR A 22 3.88 -0.38 -5.26
N ASN A 23 2.67 -0.42 -5.83
CA ASN A 23 2.36 -1.34 -6.93
C ASN A 23 3.31 -1.12 -8.12
N LYS A 24 3.50 0.13 -8.55
CA LYS A 24 4.43 0.45 -9.64
C LYS A 24 5.88 0.10 -9.29
N GLU A 25 6.29 0.29 -8.05
CA GLU A 25 7.63 -0.06 -7.60
C GLU A 25 7.83 -1.58 -7.58
N LEU A 26 6.83 -2.32 -7.10
CA LEU A 26 6.81 -3.78 -7.14
C LEU A 26 6.89 -4.32 -8.58
N ASP A 27 6.15 -3.71 -9.52
CA ASP A 27 6.21 -4.06 -10.94
C ASP A 27 7.62 -3.88 -11.51
N LYS A 28 8.31 -2.77 -11.16
CA LYS A 28 9.70 -2.55 -11.58
C LYS A 28 10.66 -3.57 -10.96
N LEU A 29 10.54 -3.83 -9.66
CA LEU A 29 11.41 -4.80 -8.98
C LEU A 29 11.25 -6.19 -9.58
N ASN A 30 10.01 -6.60 -9.86
CA ASN A 30 9.75 -7.87 -10.55
C ASN A 30 10.27 -7.89 -11.99
N ALA A 31 10.19 -6.77 -12.72
CA ALA A 31 10.74 -6.67 -14.08
C ALA A 31 12.28 -6.69 -14.12
N HIS A 32 12.92 -6.24 -13.03
CA HIS A 32 14.38 -6.29 -12.87
C HIS A 32 14.89 -7.61 -12.28
N PHE A 33 14.02 -8.40 -11.67
CA PHE A 33 14.36 -9.74 -11.20
C PHE A 33 14.63 -10.66 -12.39
N SER A 34 15.79 -11.31 -12.39
CA SER A 34 16.17 -12.30 -13.38
C SER A 34 16.83 -13.50 -12.70
N ASP A 35 16.49 -14.70 -13.18
CA ASP A 35 17.10 -15.95 -12.70
C ASP A 35 18.58 -16.07 -13.12
N ASP A 36 19.04 -15.25 -14.07
CA ASP A 36 20.43 -15.17 -14.52
C ASP A 36 21.31 -14.26 -13.64
N MET A 37 20.73 -13.57 -12.65
CA MET A 37 21.48 -12.79 -11.66
C MET A 37 22.25 -13.71 -10.72
N ASP A 38 23.35 -13.23 -10.12
CA ASP A 38 24.02 -14.00 -9.07
C ASP A 38 23.15 -14.12 -7.82
N GLU A 39 23.45 -15.12 -6.99
CA GLU A 39 22.63 -15.47 -5.82
C GLU A 39 22.52 -14.33 -4.79
N ALA A 40 23.57 -13.52 -4.63
CA ALA A 40 23.55 -12.41 -3.68
C ALA A 40 22.63 -11.29 -4.17
N ASP A 41 22.71 -10.96 -5.47
CA ASP A 41 21.83 -9.99 -6.10
C ASP A 41 20.36 -10.47 -6.13
N GLN A 42 20.11 -11.75 -6.42
CA GLN A 42 18.77 -12.33 -6.34
C GLN A 42 18.18 -12.23 -4.92
N LYS A 43 19.00 -12.56 -3.90
CA LYS A 43 18.57 -12.48 -2.50
C LYS A 43 18.19 -11.05 -2.12
N LYS A 44 19.03 -10.08 -2.47
CA LYS A 44 18.78 -8.66 -2.19
C LYS A 44 17.51 -8.17 -2.89
N MET A 45 17.30 -8.55 -4.16
CA MET A 45 16.08 -8.19 -4.89
C MET A 45 14.82 -8.78 -4.24
N LYS A 46 14.88 -10.06 -3.82
CA LYS A 46 13.78 -10.72 -3.09
C LYS A 46 13.47 -10.01 -1.77
N GLU A 47 14.50 -9.61 -1.01
CA GLU A 47 14.32 -8.83 0.23
C GLU A 47 13.60 -7.50 -0.05
N MET A 48 14.02 -6.75 -1.08
CA MET A 48 13.37 -5.49 -1.47
C MET A 48 11.90 -5.69 -1.91
N ILE A 49 11.62 -6.78 -2.63
CA ILE A 49 10.26 -7.15 -3.05
C ILE A 49 9.38 -7.43 -1.82
N GLU A 50 9.88 -8.21 -0.86
CA GLU A 50 9.13 -8.56 0.34
C GLU A 50 8.92 -7.35 1.26
N GLU A 51 9.91 -6.46 1.40
CA GLU A 51 9.76 -5.19 2.13
C GLU A 51 8.68 -4.30 1.50
N THR A 52 8.65 -4.22 0.16
CA THR A 52 7.64 -3.45 -0.57
C THR A 52 6.24 -4.04 -0.34
N LYS A 53 6.08 -5.37 -0.44
CA LYS A 53 4.81 -6.05 -0.17
C LYS A 53 4.35 -5.85 1.28
N SER A 54 5.26 -5.95 2.24
CA SER A 54 4.96 -5.71 3.66
C SER A 54 4.44 -4.28 3.90
N THR A 55 5.09 -3.30 3.26
CA THR A 55 4.66 -1.89 3.33
C THR A 55 3.26 -1.69 2.72
N MET A 56 2.98 -2.34 1.59
CA MET A 56 1.65 -2.33 0.99
C MET A 56 0.59 -2.96 1.89
N GLN A 57 0.90 -4.08 2.56
CA GLN A 57 -0.01 -4.73 3.48
C GLN A 57 -0.34 -3.82 4.68
N ALA A 58 0.67 -3.19 5.29
CA ALA A 58 0.47 -2.22 6.37
C ALA A 58 -0.38 -1.03 5.91
N THR A 59 -0.17 -0.56 4.67
CA THR A 59 -0.97 0.53 4.07
C THR A 59 -2.43 0.12 3.91
N ARG A 60 -2.71 -1.11 3.44
CA ARG A 60 -4.08 -1.66 3.32
C ARG A 60 -4.76 -1.79 4.69
N GLN A 61 -4.05 -2.33 5.69
CA GLN A 61 -4.58 -2.42 7.06
C GLN A 61 -4.98 -1.05 7.62
N LYS A 62 -4.18 -0.01 7.33
CA LYS A 62 -4.50 1.37 7.73
C LYS A 62 -5.73 1.91 7.00
N MET A 63 -5.92 1.56 5.72
CA MET A 63 -7.13 1.89 4.98
C MET A 63 -8.35 1.19 5.57
N ASP A 64 -8.25 -0.09 5.94
CA ASP A 64 -9.35 -0.83 6.57
C ASP A 64 -9.79 -0.18 7.89
N ILE A 65 -8.83 0.30 8.69
CA ILE A 65 -9.11 1.05 9.93
C ILE A 65 -9.89 2.34 9.62
N TYR A 66 -9.47 3.11 8.62
CA TYR A 66 -10.16 4.36 8.24
C TYR A 66 -11.52 4.10 7.59
N ALA A 67 -11.66 3.04 6.80
CA ALA A 67 -12.93 2.64 6.20
C ALA A 67 -13.94 2.24 7.28
N LYS A 68 -13.49 1.50 8.31
CA LYS A 68 -14.32 1.18 9.47
C LYS A 68 -14.72 2.44 10.23
N GLU A 69 -13.79 3.36 10.50
CA GLU A 69 -14.09 4.61 11.20
C GLU A 69 -15.08 5.49 10.42
N LEU A 70 -14.95 5.56 9.09
CA LEU A 70 -15.90 6.26 8.22
C LEU A 70 -17.29 5.59 8.27
N THR A 71 -17.33 4.27 8.25
CA THR A 71 -18.59 3.50 8.37
C THR A 71 -19.27 3.75 9.71
N ASP A 72 -18.51 3.77 10.82
CA ASP A 72 -19.01 4.08 12.17
C ASP A 72 -19.55 5.54 12.26
N LEU A 73 -19.04 6.44 11.41
CA LEU A 73 -19.52 7.82 11.25
C LEU A 73 -20.70 7.95 10.26
N GLY A 74 -21.22 6.85 9.72
CA GLY A 74 -22.35 6.83 8.78
C GLY A 74 -21.99 7.08 7.32
N VAL A 75 -20.70 7.01 6.97
CA VAL A 75 -20.19 7.17 5.61
C VAL A 75 -19.81 5.81 5.05
N SER A 76 -20.56 5.32 4.07
CA SER A 76 -20.17 4.12 3.33
C SER A 76 -19.05 4.45 2.35
N VAL A 77 -17.95 3.71 2.46
CA VAL A 77 -16.82 3.77 1.54
C VAL A 77 -16.60 2.35 1.01
N ASP A 78 -16.70 2.18 -0.30
CA ASP A 78 -16.30 0.93 -0.95
C ASP A 78 -14.76 0.80 -0.86
N PRO A 79 -14.24 -0.34 -0.38
CA PRO A 79 -12.80 -0.58 -0.24
C PRO A 79 -12.05 -0.64 -1.58
#